data_AF-A0A9P7JM55-F1
#
_entry.id   AF-A0A9P7JM55-F1
#
_cell.length_a   1.000
_cell.length_b   1.000
_cell.length_c   1.000
_cell.angle_alpha   90.00
_cell.angle_beta   90.00
_cell.angle_gamma   90.00
#
_symmetry.space_group_name_H-M   'P 1'
#
loop_
_entity.id
_entity.type
_entity.pdbx_description
1 polymer ?
#
loop_
_entity_poly.entity_id
_entity_poly.type
_entity_poly.pdbx_seq_one_letter_code
_entity_poly.pdbx_strand_id
1 'polypeptide(L)'
;MTYVSNDPSYWPYISANIFLNYWIVAAGIVVVYDWVLTIGQEIELIWRQRWSLMTVLYLTIRYIGIPYSVYVSRPTTLHCANSSSLTTSVYLLGTITYYATSGTMVALTAMLGVIMIARLHAMYQGSRTMLMFLIIIFLAVNIACEVITAISLNDTVAEELILSGTHMCSYTYDGEAQLLSSITWILNTVWEVLALCLSVSVAVKHFRELRRLGPSTGTTIGDCFRVLIQSHVLYFASFVGVSCIQLTGLSPEIMNSNSIGVSILGGAVQTLSVVQMFVLGPRLILSVREYHAKLVAYSDADTSLNSIVFQEHVHVSTSSTV
;
A
#
# COMPACT_ATOMS: atom_id res chain seq x y z
N MET A 1 13.69 -26.32 20.49
CA MET A 1 15.05 -26.87 20.74
C MET A 1 15.95 -26.37 19.61
N THR A 2 17.23 -26.06 19.83
CA THR A 2 18.09 -25.59 18.73
C THR A 2 18.42 -26.74 17.79
N TYR A 3 18.07 -26.64 16.51
CA TYR A 3 18.40 -27.65 15.50
C TYR A 3 19.67 -27.25 14.74
N VAL A 4 20.66 -28.13 14.72
CA VAL A 4 21.97 -27.89 14.10
C VAL A 4 22.21 -28.94 13.02
N SER A 5 22.46 -28.50 11.78
CA SER A 5 22.81 -29.38 10.67
C SER A 5 23.86 -28.76 9.76
N ASN A 6 24.82 -29.58 9.31
CA ASN A 6 25.86 -29.20 8.36
C ASN A 6 25.70 -29.93 7.02
N ASP A 7 24.51 -30.47 6.74
CA ASP A 7 24.23 -31.17 5.49
C ASP A 7 24.23 -30.18 4.30
N PRO A 8 25.03 -30.41 3.25
CA PRO A 8 25.02 -29.61 2.02
C PRO A 8 23.65 -29.55 1.31
N SER A 9 22.73 -30.47 1.61
CA SER A 9 21.37 -30.46 1.08
C SER A 9 20.61 -29.16 1.40
N TYR A 10 20.99 -28.44 2.46
CA TYR A 10 20.40 -27.16 2.85
C TYR A 10 20.98 -25.95 2.11
N TRP A 11 22.09 -26.07 1.37
CA TRP A 11 22.72 -24.93 0.69
C TRP A 11 21.81 -24.19 -0.29
N PRO A 12 20.95 -24.85 -1.10
CA PRO A 12 20.00 -24.16 -1.97
C PRO A 12 19.02 -23.28 -1.18
N TYR A 13 18.54 -23.77 -0.02
CA TYR A 13 17.65 -23.02 0.86
C TYR A 13 18.33 -21.80 1.48
N ILE A 14 19.57 -21.96 1.94
CA ILE A 14 20.39 -20.85 2.45
C ILE A 14 20.60 -19.79 1.36
N SER A 15 20.96 -20.23 0.15
CA SER A 15 21.16 -19.34 -1.00
C SER A 15 19.88 -18.59 -1.38
N ALA A 16 18.73 -19.25 -1.38
CA ALA A 16 17.44 -18.63 -1.66
C ALA A 16 17.06 -17.58 -0.62
N ASN A 17 17.31 -17.85 0.67
CA ASN A 17 17.10 -16.89 1.75
C ASN A 17 18.00 -15.65 1.60
N ILE A 18 19.29 -15.85 1.34
CA ILE A 18 20.22 -14.76 1.08
C ILE A 18 19.75 -13.92 -0.12
N PHE A 19 19.32 -14.58 -1.20
CA PHE A 19 18.79 -13.92 -2.39
C PHE A 19 17.58 -13.04 -2.06
N LEU A 20 16.58 -13.57 -1.35
CA LEU A 20 15.38 -12.81 -0.95
C LEU A 20 15.73 -11.62 -0.05
N ASN A 21 16.68 -11.77 0.88
CA ASN A 21 17.12 -10.67 1.74
C ASN A 21 17.63 -9.45 0.93
N TYR A 22 18.34 -9.67 -0.18
CA TYR A 22 18.76 -8.57 -1.06
C TYR A 22 17.57 -7.83 -1.68
N TRP A 23 16.51 -8.54 -2.09
CA TRP A 23 15.29 -7.92 -2.60
C TRP A 23 14.59 -7.07 -1.54
N ILE A 24 14.52 -7.56 -0.29
CA ILE A 24 13.89 -6.81 0.80
C ILE A 24 14.68 -5.52 1.09
N VAL A 25 16.00 -5.59 1.13
CA VAL A 25 16.86 -4.41 1.28
C VAL A 25 16.64 -3.43 0.14
N ALA A 26 16.59 -3.91 -1.11
CA ALA A 26 16.30 -3.06 -2.26
C ALA A 26 14.92 -2.39 -2.15
N ALA A 27 13.89 -3.13 -1.73
CA ALA A 27 12.55 -2.59 -1.51
C ALA A 27 12.53 -1.51 -0.42
N GLY A 28 13.24 -1.73 0.70
CA GLY A 28 13.40 -0.74 1.76
C GLY A 28 14.09 0.55 1.26
N ILE A 29 15.15 0.40 0.46
CA ILE A 29 15.83 1.55 -0.17
C ILE A 29 14.85 2.34 -1.06
N VAL A 30 14.01 1.67 -1.85
CA VAL A 30 13.02 2.33 -2.70
C VAL A 30 12.04 3.17 -1.86
N VAL A 31 11.58 2.67 -0.72
CA VAL A 31 10.68 3.41 0.19
C VAL A 31 11.36 4.64 0.77
N VAL A 32 12.59 4.51 1.27
CA VAL A 32 13.35 5.62 1.82
C VAL A 32 13.67 6.65 0.74
N TYR A 33 14.08 6.21 -0.44
CA TYR A 33 14.36 7.08 -1.58
C TYR A 33 13.12 7.86 -2.00
N ASP A 34 11.97 7.19 -2.10
CA ASP A 34 10.69 7.84 -2.39
C ASP A 34 10.34 8.92 -1.34
N TRP A 35 10.55 8.62 -0.05
CA TRP A 35 10.33 9.58 1.03
C TRP A 35 11.22 10.82 0.91
N VAL A 36 12.52 10.64 0.64
CA VAL A 36 13.44 11.77 0.45
C VAL A 36 12.99 12.66 -0.72
N LEU A 37 12.46 12.07 -1.79
CA LEU A 37 11.96 12.83 -2.95
C LEU A 37 10.66 13.59 -2.67
N THR A 38 9.76 13.05 -1.85
CA THR A 38 8.43 13.67 -1.64
C THR A 38 8.38 14.60 -0.43
N ILE A 39 9.38 14.60 0.46
CA ILE A 39 9.33 15.37 1.72
C ILE A 39 9.10 16.86 1.51
N GLY A 40 9.67 17.45 0.45
CA GLY A 40 9.45 18.87 0.12
C GLY A 40 7.98 19.15 -0.20
N GLN A 41 7.34 18.28 -0.99
CA GLN A 41 5.93 18.38 -1.31
C GLN A 41 5.05 18.09 -0.09
N GLU A 42 5.44 17.16 0.77
CA GLU A 42 4.70 16.85 2.01
C GLU A 42 4.64 18.07 2.94
N ILE A 43 5.76 18.76 3.14
CA ILE A 43 5.82 19.96 4.00
C ILE A 43 4.83 21.02 3.52
N GLU A 44 4.73 21.22 2.21
CA GLU A 44 3.85 22.23 1.64
C GLU A 44 2.37 21.81 1.60
N LEU A 45 2.08 20.58 1.16
CA LEU A 45 0.71 20.12 0.89
C LEU A 45 0.04 19.42 2.08
N ILE A 46 0.80 18.97 3.06
CA ILE A 46 0.29 18.20 4.20
C ILE A 46 0.51 18.96 5.50
N TRP A 47 1.75 19.35 5.79
CA TRP A 47 2.08 19.96 7.09
C TRP A 47 1.56 21.40 7.22
N ARG A 48 1.58 22.20 6.15
CA ARG A 48 1.07 23.58 6.15
C ARG A 48 -0.45 23.70 5.97
N GLN A 49 -1.13 22.60 5.64
CA GLN A 49 -2.59 22.60 5.41
C GLN A 49 -3.37 22.15 6.66
N ARG A 50 -4.69 22.37 6.64
CA ARG A 50 -5.58 21.90 7.72
C ARG A 50 -5.57 20.37 7.78
N TRP A 51 -5.51 19.85 9.01
CA TRP A 51 -5.46 18.42 9.25
C TRP A 51 -6.86 17.83 9.03
N SER A 52 -6.94 16.84 8.13
CA SER A 52 -8.13 16.03 7.89
C SER A 52 -7.86 14.60 8.34
N LEU A 53 -8.90 13.78 8.48
CA LEU A 53 -8.74 12.34 8.74
C LEU A 53 -7.83 11.67 7.70
N MET A 54 -7.90 12.10 6.43
CA MET A 54 -7.00 11.64 5.38
C MET A 54 -5.54 12.06 5.58
N THR A 55 -5.30 13.26 6.13
CA THR A 55 -3.94 13.70 6.52
C THR A 55 -3.38 12.75 7.59
N VAL A 56 -4.18 12.40 8.59
CA VAL A 56 -3.73 11.52 9.69
C VAL A 56 -3.44 10.12 9.15
N LEU A 57 -4.36 9.52 8.39
CA LEU A 57 -4.15 8.21 7.76
C LEU A 57 -2.88 8.18 6.89
N TYR A 58 -2.66 9.24 6.10
CA TYR A 58 -1.45 9.38 5.29
C TYR A 58 -0.20 9.37 6.16
N LEU A 59 -0.14 10.22 7.19
CA LEU A 59 1.03 10.35 8.05
C LEU A 59 1.29 9.05 8.79
N THR A 60 0.26 8.40 9.31
CA THR A 60 0.39 7.11 10.01
C THR A 60 0.99 6.05 9.09
N ILE A 61 0.47 5.86 7.87
CA ILE A 61 1.02 4.87 6.91
C ILE A 61 2.46 5.22 6.54
N ARG A 62 2.76 6.50 6.29
CA ARG A 62 4.10 6.94 5.85
C ARG A 62 5.14 6.75 6.95
N TYR A 63 4.87 7.22 8.16
CA TYR A 63 5.84 7.23 9.25
C TYR A 63 5.91 5.91 10.01
N ILE A 64 4.90 5.03 9.94
CA ILE A 64 5.02 3.63 10.38
C ILE A 64 5.69 2.77 9.30
N GLY A 65 5.40 3.04 8.03
CA GLY A 65 5.92 2.26 6.91
C GLY A 65 7.43 2.33 6.73
N ILE A 66 8.05 3.49 6.97
CA ILE A 66 9.50 3.67 6.89
C ILE A 66 10.24 2.77 7.90
N PRO A 67 10.02 2.88 9.23
CA PRO A 67 10.69 2.01 10.20
C PRO A 67 10.32 0.55 10.01
N TYR A 68 9.08 0.25 9.58
CA TYR A 68 8.66 -1.10 9.22
C TYR A 68 9.51 -1.68 8.07
N SER A 69 9.69 -0.93 6.98
CA SER A 69 10.49 -1.37 5.82
C SER A 69 11.98 -1.54 6.15
N VAL A 70 12.52 -0.69 7.02
CA VAL A 70 13.90 -0.79 7.51
C VAL A 70 14.06 -1.98 8.48
N TYR A 71 13.05 -2.26 9.28
CA TYR A 71 13.04 -3.40 10.19
C TYR A 71 12.95 -4.72 9.42
N VAL A 72 12.01 -4.85 8.48
CA VAL A 72 11.81 -6.07 7.69
C VAL A 72 12.98 -6.35 6.75
N SER A 73 13.72 -5.32 6.31
CA SER A 73 14.95 -5.47 5.51
C SER A 73 16.16 -5.96 6.30
N ARG A 74 16.04 -6.14 7.61
CA ARG A 74 17.09 -6.82 8.40
C ARG A 74 17.13 -8.30 8.00
N PRO A 75 18.29 -8.83 7.60
CA PRO A 75 18.43 -10.25 7.32
C PRO A 75 17.98 -11.07 8.53
N THR A 76 17.16 -12.11 8.30
CA THR A 76 16.69 -13.04 9.34
C THR A 76 17.86 -13.65 10.12
N THR A 77 19.04 -13.73 9.51
CA THR A 77 20.29 -14.20 10.14
C THR A 77 20.80 -13.28 11.25
N LEU A 78 20.62 -11.95 11.12
CA LEU A 78 20.98 -10.98 12.16
C LEU A 78 19.99 -10.96 13.34
N HIS A 79 18.79 -11.49 13.13
CA HIS A 79 17.77 -11.57 14.18
C HIS A 79 18.17 -12.55 15.30
N CYS A 80 18.93 -13.59 14.96
CA CYS A 80 19.37 -14.63 15.90
C CYS A 80 20.91 -14.61 16.15
N ALA A 81 21.73 -13.94 15.31
CA ALA A 81 23.19 -13.87 15.48
C ALA A 81 23.71 -12.77 16.43
N ASN A 82 22.94 -11.70 16.69
CA ASN A 82 23.33 -10.65 17.65
C ASN A 82 23.15 -11.05 19.12
N SER A 83 22.90 -12.32 19.39
CA SER A 83 22.49 -12.86 20.69
C SER A 83 23.48 -13.88 21.22
N SER A 84 24.74 -13.48 21.37
CA SER A 84 25.76 -14.29 22.05
C SER A 84 25.64 -14.30 23.58
N SER A 85 24.61 -13.68 24.18
CA SER A 85 24.35 -13.80 25.63
C SER A 85 22.87 -13.61 26.00
N LEU A 86 22.33 -14.57 26.77
CA LEU A 86 21.00 -14.67 27.40
C LEU A 86 19.84 -15.24 26.56
N THR A 87 19.66 -16.56 26.69
CA THR A 87 18.72 -17.43 25.97
C THR A 87 17.22 -17.17 26.26
N THR A 88 16.84 -16.44 27.32
CA THR A 88 15.42 -16.20 27.66
C THR A 88 14.91 -14.83 27.18
N SER A 89 15.74 -13.78 27.21
CA SER A 89 15.35 -12.44 26.73
C SER A 89 15.27 -12.36 25.20
N VAL A 90 16.05 -13.18 24.50
CA VAL A 90 16.15 -13.20 23.03
C VAL A 90 14.92 -13.84 22.40
N TYR A 91 14.44 -14.95 22.96
CA TYR A 91 13.19 -15.58 22.54
C TYR A 91 12.01 -14.61 22.70
N LEU A 92 11.92 -13.97 23.88
CA LEU A 92 10.89 -12.96 24.16
C LEU A 92 10.96 -11.79 23.16
N LEU A 93 12.15 -11.28 22.85
CA LEU A 93 12.31 -10.16 21.92
C LEU A 93 11.94 -10.54 20.48
N GLY A 94 12.34 -11.73 20.02
CA GLY A 94 11.99 -12.23 18.69
C GLY A 94 10.48 -12.49 18.54
N THR A 95 9.87 -13.07 19.56
CA THR A 95 8.42 -13.27 19.63
C THR A 95 7.67 -11.94 19.65
N ILE A 96 8.05 -11.00 20.52
CA ILE A 96 7.44 -9.66 20.59
C ILE A 96 7.56 -8.93 19.25
N THR A 97 8.73 -8.97 18.63
CA THR A 97 8.94 -8.29 17.35
C THR A 97 8.19 -8.95 16.20
N TYR A 98 8.05 -10.28 16.19
CA TYR A 98 7.20 -10.99 15.25
C TYR A 98 5.72 -10.61 15.42
N TYR A 99 5.19 -10.64 16.65
CA TYR A 99 3.84 -10.15 16.94
C TYR A 99 3.64 -8.69 16.51
N ALA A 100 4.60 -7.82 16.82
CA ALA A 100 4.54 -6.41 16.43
C ALA A 100 4.57 -6.24 14.91
N THR A 101 5.37 -7.02 14.20
CA THR A 101 5.49 -6.98 12.73
C THR A 101 4.20 -7.44 12.07
N SER A 102 3.63 -8.55 12.52
CA SER A 102 2.36 -9.09 12.04
C SER A 102 1.19 -8.14 12.32
N GLY A 103 1.10 -7.62 13.55
CA GLY A 103 0.09 -6.61 13.90
C GLY A 103 0.21 -5.32 13.09
N THR A 104 1.44 -4.87 12.84
CA THR A 104 1.71 -3.69 11.99
C THR A 104 1.24 -3.91 10.55
N MET A 105 1.48 -5.10 9.97
CA MET A 105 0.99 -5.43 8.63
C MET A 105 -0.53 -5.41 8.54
N VAL A 106 -1.22 -6.02 9.52
CA VAL A 106 -2.69 -6.01 9.58
C VAL A 106 -3.20 -4.57 9.68
N ALA A 107 -2.64 -3.78 10.60
CA ALA A 107 -3.04 -2.38 10.78
C ALA A 107 -2.84 -1.54 9.51
N LEU A 108 -1.70 -1.70 8.83
CA LEU A 108 -1.42 -0.97 7.59
C LEU A 108 -2.35 -1.40 6.44
N THR A 109 -2.64 -2.70 6.32
CA THR A 109 -3.60 -3.23 5.33
C THR A 109 -4.99 -2.67 5.59
N ALA A 110 -5.42 -2.63 6.85
CA ALA A 110 -6.69 -2.04 7.26
C ALA A 110 -6.77 -0.54 6.91
N MET A 111 -5.72 0.23 7.19
CA MET A 111 -5.67 1.65 6.84
C MET A 111 -5.73 1.90 5.33
N LEU A 112 -5.05 1.07 4.52
CA LEU A 112 -5.16 1.14 3.06
C LEU A 112 -6.57 0.82 2.57
N GLY A 113 -7.23 -0.16 3.17
CA GLY A 113 -8.62 -0.46 2.90
C GLY A 113 -9.56 0.71 3.22
N VAL A 114 -9.34 1.43 4.32
CA VAL A 114 -10.09 2.66 4.64
C VAL A 114 -9.87 3.74 3.57
N ILE A 115 -8.64 3.91 3.08
CA ILE A 115 -8.34 4.85 1.98
C ILE A 115 -9.07 4.43 0.70
N MET A 116 -9.10 3.13 0.38
CA MET A 116 -9.85 2.59 -0.76
C MET A 116 -11.34 2.88 -0.65
N ILE A 117 -11.95 2.65 0.52
CA ILE A 117 -13.38 2.92 0.77
C ILE A 117 -13.68 4.40 0.55
N ALA A 118 -12.88 5.29 1.16
CA ALA A 118 -13.12 6.71 1.07
C ALA A 118 -13.00 7.25 -0.36
N ARG A 119 -12.05 6.72 -1.15
CA ARG A 119 -11.92 7.05 -2.57
C ARG A 119 -13.11 6.54 -3.37
N LEU A 120 -13.54 5.31 -3.13
CA LEU A 120 -14.70 4.75 -3.81
C LEU A 120 -15.99 5.49 -3.44
N HIS A 121 -16.12 5.92 -2.19
CA HIS A 121 -17.21 6.78 -1.73
C HIS A 121 -17.21 8.14 -2.43
N ALA A 122 -16.03 8.77 -2.60
CA ALA A 122 -15.91 10.00 -3.37
C ALA A 122 -16.28 9.80 -4.86
N MET A 123 -15.88 8.67 -5.46
CA MET A 123 -16.26 8.29 -6.82
C MET A 123 -17.77 8.09 -6.99
N TYR A 124 -18.45 7.57 -5.97
CA TYR A 124 -19.92 7.41 -5.92
C TYR A 124 -20.66 8.66 -5.44
N GLN A 125 -20.07 9.86 -5.60
CA GLN A 125 -20.67 11.15 -5.25
C GLN A 125 -21.15 11.24 -3.79
N GLY A 126 -20.50 10.52 -2.87
CA GLY A 126 -20.86 10.56 -1.46
C GLY A 126 -22.11 9.75 -1.07
N SER A 127 -22.46 8.71 -1.85
CA SER A 127 -23.61 7.85 -1.54
C SER A 127 -23.41 7.09 -0.22
N ARG A 128 -24.23 7.42 0.78
CA ARG A 128 -24.20 6.78 2.12
C ARG A 128 -24.53 5.30 2.06
N THR A 129 -25.41 4.88 1.16
CA THR A 129 -25.77 3.46 1.00
C THR A 129 -24.58 2.64 0.52
N MET A 130 -23.83 3.16 -0.45
CA MET A 130 -22.61 2.50 -0.94
C MET A 130 -21.53 2.47 0.15
N LEU A 131 -21.38 3.55 0.93
CA LEU A 131 -20.44 3.59 2.05
C LEU A 131 -20.75 2.50 3.09
N MET A 132 -22.01 2.37 3.50
CA MET A 132 -22.41 1.33 4.45
C MET A 132 -22.15 -0.07 3.91
N PHE A 133 -22.47 -0.32 2.63
CA PHE A 133 -22.19 -1.59 1.97
C PHE A 133 -20.68 -1.93 1.99
N LEU A 134 -19.83 -0.97 1.63
CA LEU A 134 -18.38 -1.15 1.63
C LEU A 134 -17.82 -1.38 3.03
N ILE A 135 -18.27 -0.63 4.03
CA ILE A 135 -17.85 -0.78 5.42
C ILE A 135 -18.20 -2.17 5.95
N ILE A 136 -19.42 -2.66 5.69
CA ILE A 136 -19.87 -3.97 6.17
C ILE A 136 -18.99 -5.09 5.60
N ILE A 137 -18.76 -5.10 4.28
CA ILE A 137 -17.94 -6.14 3.63
C ILE A 137 -16.49 -6.03 4.11
N PHE A 138 -15.94 -4.82 4.18
CA PHE A 138 -14.58 -4.60 4.62
C PHE A 138 -14.35 -5.07 6.06
N LEU A 139 -15.26 -4.73 6.97
CA LEU A 139 -15.17 -5.18 8.36
C LEU A 139 -15.26 -6.70 8.45
N ALA A 140 -16.16 -7.33 7.70
CA ALA A 140 -16.27 -8.79 7.68
C ALA A 140 -14.96 -9.46 7.22
N VAL A 141 -14.33 -8.94 6.15
CA VAL A 141 -13.04 -9.43 5.65
C VAL A 141 -11.92 -9.21 6.67
N ASN A 142 -11.81 -8.00 7.26
CA ASN A 142 -10.74 -7.69 8.21
C ASN A 142 -10.86 -8.50 9.50
N ILE A 143 -12.08 -8.65 10.05
CA ILE A 143 -12.31 -9.44 11.26
C ILE A 143 -11.92 -10.90 10.99
N ALA A 144 -12.30 -11.47 9.83
CA ALA A 144 -11.90 -12.82 9.46
C ALA A 144 -10.37 -12.95 9.36
N CYS A 145 -9.69 -11.99 8.72
CA CYS A 145 -8.23 -11.98 8.61
C CYS A 145 -7.53 -11.85 9.97
N GLU A 146 -8.04 -11.00 10.87
CA GLU A 146 -7.51 -10.82 12.23
C GLU A 146 -7.64 -12.11 13.05
N VAL A 147 -8.80 -12.76 13.01
CA VAL A 147 -9.03 -14.02 13.72
C VAL A 147 -8.09 -15.11 13.20
N ILE A 148 -7.96 -15.25 11.88
CA ILE A 148 -7.06 -16.23 11.26
C ILE A 148 -5.60 -15.96 11.65
N THR A 149 -5.19 -14.70 11.66
CA THR A 149 -3.83 -14.30 12.06
C THR A 149 -3.61 -14.61 13.54
N ALA A 150 -4.57 -14.33 14.42
CA ALA A 150 -4.47 -14.61 15.84
C ALA A 150 -4.34 -16.11 16.14
N ILE A 151 -5.10 -16.96 15.42
CA ILE A 151 -4.96 -18.42 15.51
C ILE A 151 -3.56 -18.84 15.06
N SER A 152 -3.14 -18.38 13.88
CA SER A 152 -1.83 -18.71 13.30
C SER A 152 -0.67 -18.29 14.21
N LEU A 153 -0.82 -17.19 14.95
CA LEU A 153 0.18 -16.69 15.87
C LEU A 153 0.24 -17.45 17.21
N ASN A 154 -0.85 -18.09 17.64
CA ASN A 154 -0.85 -18.91 18.85
C ASN A 154 -0.18 -20.27 18.62
N ASP A 155 -0.22 -20.76 17.38
CA ASP A 155 0.34 -22.07 17.00
C ASP A 155 1.82 -21.98 16.54
N THR A 156 2.38 -20.77 16.41
CA THR A 156 3.78 -20.59 16.02
C THR A 156 4.75 -20.76 17.18
N VAL A 157 5.60 -21.77 17.08
CA VAL A 157 6.80 -21.92 17.93
C VAL A 157 8.02 -21.51 17.10
N ALA A 158 8.79 -20.54 17.60
CA ALA A 158 10.06 -20.14 16.99
C ALA A 158 11.19 -21.05 17.49
N GLU A 159 11.95 -21.65 16.57
CA GLU A 159 13.14 -22.44 16.90
C GLU A 159 14.38 -21.86 16.20
N GLU A 160 15.52 -21.87 16.90
CA GLU A 160 16.80 -21.50 16.29
C GLU A 160 17.33 -22.66 15.44
N LEU A 161 17.66 -22.33 14.19
CA LEU A 161 18.16 -23.25 13.18
C LEU A 161 19.59 -22.85 12.79
N ILE A 162 20.57 -23.70 13.07
CA ILE A 162 21.98 -23.47 12.68
C ILE A 162 22.29 -24.38 11.49
N LEU A 163 22.31 -23.81 10.29
CA LEU A 163 22.59 -24.51 9.03
C LEU A 163 23.97 -24.15 8.49
N SER A 164 24.91 -25.10 8.47
CA SER A 164 26.29 -24.88 8.01
C SER A 164 26.93 -23.64 8.63
N GLY A 165 26.75 -23.45 9.95
CA GLY A 165 27.24 -22.28 10.69
C GLY A 165 26.44 -20.99 10.50
N THR A 166 25.39 -20.98 9.67
CA THR A 166 24.49 -19.84 9.50
C THR A 166 23.34 -19.94 10.49
N HIS A 167 23.24 -18.96 11.39
CA HIS A 167 22.11 -18.86 12.33
C HIS A 167 20.88 -18.33 11.61
N MET A 168 19.76 -19.02 11.75
CA MET A 168 18.45 -18.66 11.22
C MET A 168 17.38 -18.92 12.28
N CYS A 169 16.23 -18.28 12.14
CA CYS A 169 15.06 -18.59 12.95
C CYS A 169 14.03 -19.28 12.05
N SER A 170 13.63 -20.49 12.42
CA SER A 170 12.58 -21.25 11.75
C SER A 170 11.32 -21.17 12.59
N TYR A 171 10.22 -20.80 11.94
CA TYR A 171 8.89 -20.90 12.54
C TYR A 171 8.30 -22.22 12.04
N THR A 172 8.20 -23.22 12.90
CA THR A 172 7.52 -24.46 12.56
C THR A 172 6.03 -24.18 12.59
N TYR A 173 5.43 -24.11 11.40
CA TYR A 173 4.00 -24.04 11.20
C TYR A 173 3.46 -25.47 11.17
N ASP A 174 2.44 -25.77 11.98
CA ASP A 174 1.63 -26.94 11.70
C ASP A 174 0.94 -26.75 10.33
N GLY A 175 0.68 -27.82 9.59
CA GLY A 175 0.23 -27.76 8.18
C GLY A 175 -1.05 -26.92 7.97
N GLU A 176 -1.85 -26.75 9.02
CA GLU A 176 -3.05 -25.91 9.03
C GLU A 176 -2.76 -24.41 8.89
N ALA A 177 -1.63 -23.91 9.41
CA ALA A 177 -1.31 -22.48 9.40
C ALA A 177 -0.99 -21.95 7.98
N GLN A 178 -0.46 -22.79 7.10
CA GLN A 178 -0.24 -22.44 5.70
C GLN A 178 -1.56 -22.29 4.93
N LEU A 179 -2.52 -23.15 5.22
CA LEU A 179 -3.88 -23.09 4.65
C LEU A 179 -4.61 -21.84 5.14
N LEU A 180 -4.53 -21.55 6.44
CA LEU A 180 -5.07 -20.34 7.07
C LEU A 180 -4.49 -19.05 6.45
N SER A 181 -3.17 -19.00 6.25
CA SER A 181 -2.50 -17.88 5.56
C SER A 181 -3.01 -17.69 4.14
N SER A 182 -3.24 -18.80 3.41
CA SER A 182 -3.77 -18.78 2.05
C SER A 182 -5.19 -18.21 1.99
N ILE A 183 -6.06 -18.58 2.94
CA ILE A 183 -7.43 -18.03 3.06
C ILE A 183 -7.38 -16.51 3.21
N THR A 184 -6.46 -15.99 4.04
CA THR A 184 -6.30 -14.55 4.27
C THR A 184 -5.98 -13.80 2.98
N TRP A 185 -5.06 -14.33 2.16
CA TRP A 185 -4.70 -13.72 0.87
C TRP A 185 -5.85 -13.76 -0.13
N ILE A 186 -6.61 -14.85 -0.16
CA ILE A 186 -7.79 -14.97 -1.02
C ILE A 186 -8.85 -13.94 -0.62
N LEU A 187 -9.18 -13.84 0.67
CA LEU A 187 -10.17 -12.87 1.18
C LEU A 187 -9.78 -11.43 0.82
N ASN A 188 -8.52 -11.07 0.99
CA ASN A 188 -8.04 -9.73 0.65
C ASN A 188 -8.09 -9.48 -0.87
N THR A 189 -7.74 -10.48 -1.69
CA THR A 189 -7.87 -10.38 -3.15
C THR A 189 -9.32 -10.19 -3.58
N VAL A 190 -10.27 -10.92 -2.97
CA VAL A 190 -11.71 -10.76 -3.26
C VAL A 190 -12.18 -9.33 -2.96
N TRP A 191 -11.75 -8.77 -1.84
CA TRP A 191 -12.03 -7.37 -1.49
C TRP A 191 -11.46 -6.39 -2.53
N GLU A 192 -10.22 -6.57 -2.95
CA GLU A 192 -9.57 -5.71 -3.95
C GLU A 192 -10.24 -5.81 -5.32
N VAL A 193 -10.61 -7.02 -5.76
CA VAL A 193 -11.34 -7.25 -7.00
C VAL A 193 -12.71 -6.59 -6.95
N LEU A 194 -13.43 -6.68 -5.83
CA LEU A 194 -14.69 -5.98 -5.63
C LEU A 194 -14.50 -4.46 -5.77
N ALA A 195 -13.49 -3.90 -5.10
CA ALA A 195 -13.19 -2.48 -5.17
C ALA A 195 -12.83 -2.03 -6.60
N LEU A 196 -12.02 -2.82 -7.32
CA LEU A 196 -11.68 -2.56 -8.72
C LEU A 196 -12.93 -2.59 -9.62
N CYS A 197 -13.77 -3.62 -9.49
CA CYS A 197 -15.01 -3.74 -10.26
C CYS A 197 -15.93 -2.52 -10.07
N LEU A 198 -16.11 -2.08 -8.82
CA LEU A 198 -16.91 -0.90 -8.51
C LEU A 198 -16.27 0.38 -9.08
N SER A 199 -14.96 0.53 -8.95
CA SER A 199 -14.20 1.65 -9.52
C SER A 199 -14.34 1.72 -11.06
N VAL A 200 -14.19 0.59 -11.74
CA VAL A 200 -14.35 0.48 -13.20
C VAL A 200 -15.79 0.80 -13.61
N SER A 201 -16.80 0.36 -12.84
CA SER A 201 -18.20 0.64 -13.16
C SER A 201 -18.52 2.14 -13.20
N VAL A 202 -17.94 2.92 -12.27
CA VAL A 202 -18.08 4.38 -12.24
C VAL A 202 -17.33 5.02 -13.39
N ALA A 203 -16.09 4.59 -13.65
CA ALA A 203 -15.30 5.11 -14.77
C ALA A 203 -16.02 4.89 -16.12
N VAL A 204 -16.59 3.70 -16.32
CA VAL A 204 -17.38 3.37 -17.53
C VAL A 204 -18.64 4.21 -17.60
N LYS A 205 -19.36 4.43 -16.49
CA LYS A 205 -20.55 5.28 -16.46
C LYS A 205 -20.22 6.72 -16.86
N HIS A 206 -19.18 7.30 -16.26
CA HIS A 206 -18.73 8.66 -16.55
C HIS A 206 -18.31 8.82 -18.02
N PHE A 207 -17.58 7.84 -18.55
CA PHE A 207 -17.18 7.85 -19.96
C PHE A 207 -18.39 7.76 -20.91
N ARG A 208 -19.38 6.93 -20.58
CA ARG A 208 -20.63 6.83 -21.36
C ARG A 208 -21.39 8.16 -21.36
N GLU A 209 -21.40 8.89 -20.25
CA GLU A 209 -22.02 10.21 -20.14
C GLU A 209 -21.26 11.27 -20.97
N LEU A 210 -19.93 11.32 -20.85
CA LEU A 210 -19.07 12.19 -21.68
C LEU A 210 -19.27 11.92 -23.17
N ARG A 211 -19.33 10.65 -23.59
CA ARG A 211 -19.56 10.27 -24.99
C ARG A 211 -20.95 10.69 -25.50
N ARG A 212 -21.96 10.76 -24.62
CA ARG A 212 -23.31 11.26 -24.96
C ARG A 212 -23.34 12.78 -25.14
N LEU A 213 -22.45 13.53 -24.49
CA LEU A 213 -22.36 14.99 -24.57
C LEU A 213 -21.62 15.52 -25.82
N GLY A 214 -21.17 14.62 -26.71
CA GLY A 214 -20.54 14.96 -27.99
C GLY A 214 -19.01 14.87 -27.95
N PRO A 215 -18.34 14.44 -29.04
CA PRO A 215 -16.89 14.29 -29.07
C PRO A 215 -16.24 15.67 -29.12
N SER A 216 -15.75 16.16 -27.99
CA SER A 216 -14.84 17.31 -27.96
C SER A 216 -13.47 16.86 -28.45
N THR A 217 -13.25 17.04 -29.75
CA THR A 217 -11.98 17.27 -30.48
C THR A 217 -10.66 16.94 -29.76
N GLY A 218 -10.47 15.70 -29.32
CA GLY A 218 -9.23 15.20 -28.71
C GLY A 218 -9.08 13.71 -29.01
N THR A 219 -7.86 13.25 -29.30
CA THR A 219 -7.57 11.83 -29.56
C THR A 219 -8.09 10.99 -28.40
N THR A 220 -9.07 10.13 -28.69
CA THR A 220 -9.86 9.31 -27.75
C THR A 220 -9.03 8.52 -26.73
N ILE A 221 -7.77 8.24 -27.04
CA ILE A 221 -6.81 7.54 -26.18
C ILE A 221 -6.25 8.49 -25.10
N GLY A 222 -5.91 9.73 -25.44
CA GLY A 222 -5.41 10.73 -24.50
C GLY A 222 -6.45 11.10 -23.45
N ASP A 223 -7.71 11.23 -23.87
CA ASP A 223 -8.83 11.48 -22.94
C ASP A 223 -9.14 10.25 -22.08
N CYS A 224 -8.99 9.04 -22.62
CA CYS A 224 -9.11 7.79 -21.85
C CYS A 224 -8.05 7.72 -20.73
N PHE A 225 -6.77 7.94 -21.05
CA PHE A 225 -5.70 7.97 -20.06
C PHE A 225 -5.86 9.13 -19.07
N ARG A 226 -6.30 10.30 -19.52
CA ARG A 226 -6.55 11.45 -18.64
C ARG A 226 -7.65 11.14 -17.63
N VAL A 227 -8.76 10.55 -18.09
CA VAL A 227 -9.84 10.10 -17.21
C VAL A 227 -9.39 8.95 -16.30
N LEU A 228 -8.57 8.00 -16.78
CA LEU A 228 -8.08 6.85 -16.01
C LEU A 228 -6.96 7.19 -15.00
N ILE A 229 -6.21 8.27 -15.25
CA ILE A 229 -5.23 8.86 -14.32
C ILE A 229 -5.95 9.76 -13.32
N GLN A 230 -7.00 10.47 -13.76
CA GLN A 230 -7.84 11.31 -12.90
C GLN A 230 -8.77 10.46 -12.01
N SER A 231 -9.23 9.31 -12.49
CA SER A 231 -9.99 8.33 -11.72
C SER A 231 -9.04 7.34 -11.09
N HIS A 232 -9.23 7.04 -9.80
CA HIS A 232 -8.32 6.23 -9.00
C HIS A 232 -8.23 4.74 -9.44
N VAL A 233 -8.68 4.38 -10.65
CA VAL A 233 -8.78 3.02 -11.19
C VAL A 233 -7.42 2.34 -11.30
N LEU A 234 -6.38 3.04 -11.78
CA LEU A 234 -5.03 2.46 -11.91
C LEU A 234 -4.47 2.03 -10.55
N TYR A 235 -4.82 2.73 -9.48
CA TYR A 235 -4.46 2.35 -8.13
C TYR A 235 -5.16 1.05 -7.71
N PHE A 236 -6.47 0.91 -7.96
CA PHE A 236 -7.16 -0.34 -7.68
C PHE A 236 -6.63 -1.50 -8.54
N ALA A 237 -6.27 -1.23 -9.80
CA ALA A 237 -5.73 -2.23 -10.71
C ALA A 237 -4.33 -2.71 -10.28
N SER A 238 -3.48 -1.82 -9.76
CA SER A 238 -2.18 -2.23 -9.22
C SER A 238 -2.33 -3.16 -8.03
N PHE A 239 -3.27 -2.88 -7.11
CA PHE A 239 -3.56 -3.73 -5.96
C PHE A 239 -3.96 -5.15 -6.38
N VAL A 240 -4.97 -5.26 -7.25
CA VAL A 240 -5.40 -6.56 -7.78
C VAL A 240 -4.28 -7.27 -8.53
N GLY A 241 -3.47 -6.54 -9.31
CA GLY A 241 -2.35 -7.11 -10.03
C GLY A 241 -1.32 -7.78 -9.12
N VAL A 242 -0.90 -7.10 -8.04
CA VAL A 242 0.05 -7.66 -7.07
C VAL A 242 -0.56 -8.86 -6.34
N SER A 243 -1.81 -8.75 -5.91
CA SER A 243 -2.50 -9.85 -5.23
C SER A 243 -2.68 -11.08 -6.13
N CYS A 244 -2.98 -10.89 -7.42
CA CYS A 244 -3.04 -12.00 -8.38
C CYS A 244 -1.67 -12.68 -8.56
N ILE A 245 -0.58 -11.92 -8.64
CA ILE A 245 0.77 -12.50 -8.72
C ILE A 245 1.08 -13.24 -7.41
N GLN A 246 0.72 -12.69 -6.26
CA GLN A 246 0.91 -13.35 -4.96
C GLN A 246 0.14 -14.68 -4.86
N LEU A 247 -1.09 -14.75 -5.39
CA LEU A 247 -1.86 -15.99 -5.46
C LEU A 247 -1.20 -17.08 -6.31
N THR A 248 -0.37 -16.73 -7.30
CA THR A 248 0.40 -17.76 -8.05
C THR A 248 1.35 -18.53 -7.14
N GLY A 249 1.86 -17.90 -6.10
CA GLY A 249 2.70 -18.53 -5.08
C GLY A 249 2.00 -19.61 -4.25
N LEU A 250 0.67 -19.72 -4.33
CA LEU A 250 -0.11 -20.79 -3.68
C LEU A 250 -0.10 -22.10 -4.49
N SER A 251 0.40 -22.09 -5.73
CA SER A 251 0.49 -23.31 -6.54
C SER A 251 1.50 -24.29 -5.93
N PRO A 252 1.14 -25.57 -5.70
CA PRO A 252 2.05 -26.59 -5.19
C PRO A 252 3.31 -26.76 -6.05
N GLU A 253 3.21 -26.52 -7.36
CA GLU A 253 4.35 -26.60 -8.29
C GLU A 253 5.35 -25.47 -8.06
N ILE A 254 4.86 -24.27 -7.73
CA ILE A 254 5.70 -23.11 -7.45
C ILE A 254 6.29 -23.22 -6.04
N MET A 255 5.49 -23.63 -5.06
CA MET A 255 5.92 -23.80 -3.67
C MET A 255 7.05 -24.81 -3.50
N ASN A 256 7.02 -25.92 -4.25
CA ASN A 256 8.03 -26.98 -4.15
C ASN A 256 9.20 -26.82 -5.11
N SER A 257 9.21 -25.74 -5.91
CA SER A 257 10.24 -25.52 -6.93
C SER A 257 11.42 -24.72 -6.38
N ASN A 258 12.61 -25.30 -6.52
CA ASN A 258 13.89 -24.64 -6.21
C ASN A 258 14.44 -23.85 -7.41
N SER A 259 13.60 -23.51 -8.39
CA SER A 259 14.03 -22.77 -9.57
C SER A 259 14.39 -21.32 -9.22
N ILE A 260 15.46 -20.81 -9.82
CA ILE A 260 15.85 -19.39 -9.74
C ILE A 260 14.67 -18.47 -10.15
N GLY A 261 13.86 -18.90 -11.12
CA GLY A 261 12.68 -18.15 -11.56
C GLY A 261 11.65 -17.94 -10.44
N VAL A 262 11.47 -18.91 -9.55
CA VAL A 262 10.55 -18.79 -8.40
C VAL A 262 11.12 -17.84 -7.35
N SER A 263 12.42 -17.88 -7.10
CA SER A 263 13.07 -16.92 -6.20
C SER A 263 12.97 -15.49 -6.72
N ILE A 264 13.14 -15.27 -8.04
CA ILE A 264 12.95 -13.95 -8.67
C ILE A 264 11.50 -13.50 -8.53
N LEU A 265 10.54 -14.39 -8.79
CA LEU A 265 9.11 -14.08 -8.63
C LEU A 265 8.78 -13.69 -7.19
N GLY A 266 9.29 -14.43 -6.20
CA GLY A 266 9.11 -14.13 -4.78
C GLY A 266 9.69 -12.75 -4.40
N GLY A 267 10.92 -12.47 -4.81
CA GLY A 267 11.55 -11.16 -4.59
C GLY A 267 10.80 -10.00 -5.27
N ALA A 268 10.31 -10.23 -6.48
CA ALA A 268 9.50 -9.26 -7.21
C ALA A 268 8.16 -8.98 -6.51
N VAL A 269 7.43 -10.02 -6.08
CA VAL A 269 6.17 -9.88 -5.33
C VAL A 269 6.41 -9.07 -4.06
N GLN A 270 7.45 -9.40 -3.30
CA GLN A 270 7.76 -8.70 -2.06
C GLN A 270 8.07 -7.22 -2.29
N THR A 271 8.84 -6.90 -3.33
CA THR A 271 9.13 -5.52 -3.72
C THR A 271 7.87 -4.78 -4.14
N LEU A 272 7.04 -5.41 -4.96
CA LEU A 272 5.78 -4.83 -5.43
C LEU A 272 4.80 -4.56 -4.27
N SER A 273 4.68 -5.48 -3.31
CA SER A 273 3.85 -5.29 -2.11
C SER A 273 4.32 -4.10 -1.29
N VAL A 274 5.63 -3.97 -1.06
CA VAL A 274 6.22 -2.82 -0.33
C VAL A 274 5.96 -1.50 -1.07
N VAL A 275 6.19 -1.47 -2.38
CA VAL A 275 5.95 -0.28 -3.21
C VAL A 275 4.47 0.11 -3.24
N GLN A 276 3.58 -0.87 -3.37
CA GLN A 276 2.14 -0.63 -3.35
C GLN A 276 1.68 -0.01 -2.03
N MET A 277 2.19 -0.55 -0.93
CA MET A 277 1.79 -0.20 0.42
C MET A 277 2.33 1.17 0.85
N PHE A 278 3.59 1.46 0.52
CA PHE A 278 4.29 2.63 1.06
C PHE A 278 4.61 3.74 0.06
N VAL A 279 4.50 3.47 -1.25
CA VAL A 279 4.84 4.45 -2.30
C VAL A 279 3.59 4.88 -3.08
N LEU A 280 2.81 3.94 -3.60
CA LEU A 280 1.67 4.26 -4.48
C LEU A 280 0.57 5.05 -3.76
N GLY A 281 0.18 4.62 -2.56
CA GLY A 281 -0.83 5.30 -1.74
C GLY A 281 -0.46 6.76 -1.45
N PRO A 282 0.72 7.01 -0.87
CA PRO A 282 1.19 8.37 -0.59
C PRO A 282 1.30 9.26 -1.84
N ARG A 283 1.93 8.79 -2.91
CA ARG A 283 2.08 9.58 -4.16
C ARG A 283 0.73 9.99 -4.73
N LEU A 284 -0.26 9.11 -4.67
CA LEU A 284 -1.57 9.40 -5.20
C LEU A 284 -2.36 10.39 -4.33
N ILE A 285 -2.12 10.44 -3.03
CA ILE A 285 -2.71 11.48 -2.16
C ILE A 285 -2.05 12.83 -2.43
N LEU A 286 -0.72 12.85 -2.57
CA LEU A 286 0.02 14.06 -2.90
C LEU A 286 -0.40 14.64 -4.25
N SER A 287 -0.52 13.81 -5.29
CA SER A 287 -0.90 14.28 -6.63
C SER A 287 -2.31 14.91 -6.66
N VAL A 288 -3.26 14.35 -5.91
CA VAL A 288 -4.62 14.92 -5.78
C VAL A 288 -4.58 16.26 -5.05
N ARG A 289 -3.80 16.38 -3.97
CA ARG A 289 -3.66 17.64 -3.23
C ARG A 289 -2.95 18.71 -4.03
N GLU A 290 -1.91 18.33 -4.77
CA GLU A 290 -1.19 19.22 -5.66
C GLU A 290 -2.11 19.76 -6.77
N TYR A 291 -2.91 18.88 -7.37
CA TYR A 291 -3.90 19.28 -8.37
C TYR A 291 -4.93 20.26 -7.80
N HIS A 292 -5.46 19.99 -6.60
CA HIS A 292 -6.40 20.90 -5.94
C HIS A 292 -5.75 22.24 -5.59
N ALA A 293 -4.51 22.25 -5.08
CA ALA A 293 -3.78 23.48 -4.77
C ALA A 293 -3.56 24.34 -6.02
N LYS A 294 -3.19 23.72 -7.16
CA LYS A 294 -3.07 24.41 -8.46
C LYS A 294 -4.39 24.99 -8.94
N LEU A 295 -5.49 24.26 -8.77
CA LEU A 295 -6.82 24.72 -9.18
C LEU A 295 -7.28 25.94 -8.38
N VAL A 296 -7.06 25.93 -7.06
CA VAL A 296 -7.37 27.08 -6.19
C VAL A 296 -6.53 28.29 -6.58
N ALA A 297 -5.21 28.11 -6.77
CA ALA A 297 -4.32 29.19 -7.19
C ALA A 297 -4.72 29.81 -8.54
N TYR A 298 -5.17 29.01 -9.51
CA TYR A 298 -5.67 29.51 -10.79
C TYR A 298 -6.98 30.29 -10.62
N SER A 299 -7.92 29.79 -9.81
CA SER A 299 -9.18 30.48 -9.50
C SER A 299 -8.94 31.84 -8.84
N ASP A 300 -8.00 31.91 -7.90
CA ASP A 300 -7.65 33.16 -7.20
C ASP A 300 -6.97 34.15 -8.16
N ALA A 301 -6.12 33.66 -9.06
CA ALA A 301 -5.50 34.48 -10.10
C ALA A 301 -6.56 35.06 -11.06
N ASP A 302 -7.52 34.25 -11.52
CA ASP A 302 -8.59 34.67 -12.42
C ASP A 302 -9.57 35.65 -11.74
N THR A 303 -9.86 35.44 -10.46
CA THR A 303 -10.63 36.37 -9.62
C THR A 303 -9.89 37.70 -9.43
N SER A 304 -8.57 37.66 -9.26
CA SER A 304 -7.74 38.87 -9.15
C SER A 304 -7.65 39.65 -10.46
N LEU A 305 -7.61 38.96 -11.60
CA LEU A 305 -7.63 39.60 -12.92
C LEU A 305 -8.98 40.26 -13.20
N ASN A 306 -10.08 39.58 -12.85
CA ASN A 306 -11.43 40.12 -13.02
C ASN A 306 -11.72 41.32 -12.09
N SER A 307 -11.14 41.36 -10.88
CA SER A 307 -11.30 42.51 -9.98
C SER A 307 -10.51 43.75 -10.44
N ILE A 308 -9.39 43.56 -11.12
CA ILE A 308 -8.60 44.65 -11.73
C ILE A 308 -9.34 45.25 -12.94
N VAL A 309 -10.05 44.44 -13.73
CA VAL A 309 -10.77 44.90 -14.92
C VAL A 309 -12.07 45.65 -14.57
N PHE A 310 -12.67 45.42 -13.39
CA PHE A 310 -13.93 46.06 -12.99
C PHE A 310 -13.77 47.45 -12.32
N GLN A 311 -12.56 48.01 -12.29
CA GLN A 311 -12.28 49.31 -11.68
C GLN A 311 -12.09 50.45 -12.69
N GLU A 312 -12.42 50.23 -13.96
CA GLU A 312 -12.30 51.25 -15.00
C GLU A 312 -13.68 51.73 -15.49
N HIS A 313 -13.94 53.03 -15.25
CA HIS A 313 -15.04 53.88 -15.74
C HIS A 313 -16.37 53.91 -14.95
N VAL A 314 -16.34 54.43 -13.73
CA VAL A 314 -17.42 55.32 -13.26
C VAL A 314 -17.02 56.75 -13.60
N HIS A 315 -17.41 57.21 -14.80
CA HIS A 315 -17.30 58.61 -15.17
C HIS A 315 -18.28 59.43 -14.32
N VAL A 316 -17.74 60.18 -13.36
CA VAL A 316 -18.47 61.21 -12.62
C VAL A 316 -18.81 62.34 -13.60
N SER A 317 -20.07 62.39 -14.03
CA SER A 317 -20.60 63.55 -14.76
C SER A 317 -20.94 64.65 -13.75
N THR A 318 -20.07 65.65 -13.62
CA THR A 318 -20.39 66.90 -12.94
C THR A 318 -21.39 67.69 -13.78
N SER A 319 -22.67 67.56 -13.41
CA SER A 319 -23.75 68.44 -13.84
C SER A 319 -23.59 69.81 -13.16
N SER A 320 -23.01 70.78 -13.86
CA SER A 320 -23.13 72.20 -13.52
C SER A 320 -24.34 72.79 -14.26
N THR A 321 -25.39 73.13 -13.52
CA THR A 321 -26.50 73.99 -13.99
C THR A 321 -26.62 75.20 -13.08
N VAL A 322 -26.51 76.36 -13.74
CA VAL A 322 -26.92 77.74 -13.38
C VAL A 322 -26.15 78.44 -12.25
#